data_AF-A0A820M5J2-F1
#
_entry.id   AF-A0A820M5J2-F1
#
_cell.length_a   1.000
_cell.length_b   1.000
_cell.length_c   1.000
_cell.angle_alpha   90.00
_cell.angle_beta   90.00
_cell.angle_gamma   90.00
#
_symmetry.space_group_name_H-M   'P 1'
#
loop_
_entity.id
_entity.type
_entity.pdbx_description
1 polymer ?
#
loop_
_entity_poly.entity_id
_entity_poly.type
_entity_poly.pdbx_seq_one_letter_code
_entity_poly.pdbx_strand_id
1 'polypeptide(L)'
;LEFYEKALKIDEKALPPNHPDLAYSYNNIGGVYDNMGDYSKALEFYEKSLKILEKALPSNHPHLATFYNNIAGVYKNMGNYSKALEFYEKALKIDEKALPPNHPDLAYSYNNIGGVYDNMGDYSKA
;
A
#
# COMPACT_ATOMS: atom_id res chain seq x y z
N LEU A 1 0.63 -18.42 2.65
CA LEU A 1 2.00 -18.06 3.06
C LEU A 1 3.07 -18.92 2.36
N GLU A 2 3.04 -20.25 2.46
CA GLU A 2 4.07 -21.15 1.90
C GLU A 2 4.47 -20.86 0.44
N PHE A 3 3.50 -20.78 -0.49
CA PHE A 3 3.81 -20.52 -1.90
C PHE A 3 4.39 -19.12 -2.15
N TYR A 4 3.93 -18.11 -1.42
CA TYR A 4 4.49 -16.76 -1.51
C TYR A 4 5.92 -16.70 -1.00
N GLU A 5 6.25 -17.41 0.08
CA GLU A 5 7.63 -17.49 0.57
C GLU A 5 8.56 -18.22 -0.41
N LYS A 6 8.07 -19.27 -1.09
CA LYS A 6 8.82 -19.94 -2.17
C LYS A 6 9.07 -19.00 -3.34
N ALA A 7 8.05 -18.24 -3.77
CA ALA A 7 8.19 -17.24 -4.84
C ALA A 7 9.21 -16.16 -4.45
N LEU A 8 9.10 -15.58 -3.25
CA LEU A 8 10.05 -14.59 -2.76
C LEU A 8 11.49 -15.11 -2.78
N LYS A 9 11.75 -16.34 -2.34
CA LYS A 9 13.09 -16.95 -2.35
C LYS A 9 13.67 -17.11 -3.76
N ILE A 10 12.83 -17.30 -4.77
CA ILE A 10 13.26 -17.37 -6.17
C ILE A 10 13.63 -15.97 -6.65
N ASP A 11 12.75 -14.99 -6.40
CA ASP A 11 12.96 -13.59 -6.79
C ASP A 11 14.20 -12.97 -6.13
N GLU A 12 14.42 -13.22 -4.84
CA GLU A 12 15.62 -12.77 -4.11
C GLU A 12 16.93 -13.29 -4.71
N LYS A 13 16.90 -14.44 -5.38
CA LYS A 13 18.07 -15.03 -6.04
C LYS A 13 18.22 -14.59 -7.49
N ALA A 14 17.10 -14.40 -8.18
CA ALA A 14 17.07 -14.15 -9.61
C ALA A 14 17.12 -12.66 -9.98
N LEU A 15 16.64 -11.78 -9.10
CA LEU A 15 16.40 -10.38 -9.43
C LEU A 15 17.36 -9.43 -8.71
N PRO A 16 17.68 -8.28 -9.32
CA PRO A 16 18.38 -7.20 -8.64
C PRO A 16 17.61 -6.69 -7.40
N PRO A 17 18.29 -6.13 -6.38
CA PRO A 17 17.65 -5.70 -5.13
C PRO A 17 16.53 -4.65 -5.24
N ASN A 18 16.48 -3.90 -6.34
CA ASN A 18 15.45 -2.88 -6.60
C ASN A 18 14.51 -3.30 -7.74
N HIS A 19 14.36 -4.59 -8.04
CA HIS A 19 13.46 -5.04 -9.09
C HIS A 19 11.99 -4.92 -8.64
N PRO A 20 11.06 -4.39 -9.47
CA PRO A 20 9.65 -4.27 -9.11
C PRO A 20 9.01 -5.59 -8.66
N ASP A 21 9.29 -6.71 -9.34
CA ASP A 21 8.73 -8.02 -8.97
C ASP A 21 9.13 -8.46 -7.56
N LEU A 22 10.35 -8.13 -7.11
CA LEU A 22 10.77 -8.37 -5.75
C LEU A 22 9.91 -7.58 -4.75
N ALA A 23 9.55 -6.33 -5.09
CA ALA A 23 8.62 -5.54 -4.29
C ALA A 23 7.24 -6.20 -4.23
N TYR A 24 6.69 -6.66 -5.35
CA TYR A 24 5.39 -7.36 -5.37
C TYR A 24 5.40 -8.63 -4.53
N SER A 25 6.48 -9.41 -4.54
CA SER A 25 6.62 -10.60 -3.71
C SER A 25 6.57 -10.29 -2.21
N TYR A 26 7.27 -9.24 -1.75
CA TYR A 26 7.13 -8.78 -0.37
C TYR A 26 5.72 -8.25 -0.06
N ASN A 27 5.12 -7.47 -0.98
CA ASN A 27 3.78 -6.92 -0.81
C ASN A 27 2.73 -8.03 -0.64
N ASN A 28 2.81 -9.10 -1.43
CA ASN A 28 1.88 -10.23 -1.34
C ASN A 28 1.96 -10.93 0.02
N ILE A 29 3.18 -11.10 0.57
CA ILE A 29 3.34 -11.67 1.91
C ILE A 29 2.78 -10.71 2.98
N GLY A 30 2.99 -9.40 2.82
CA GLY A 30 2.37 -8.38 3.68
C GLY A 30 0.85 -8.52 3.73
N GLY A 31 0.19 -8.71 2.59
CA GLY A 31 -1.25 -8.93 2.52
C GLY A 31 -1.73 -10.23 3.16
N VAL A 32 -0.92 -11.28 3.13
CA VAL A 32 -1.23 -12.51 3.88
C VAL A 32 -1.23 -12.24 5.38
N TYR A 33 -0.22 -11.52 5.91
CA TYR A 33 -0.16 -11.19 7.34
C TYR A 33 -1.26 -10.22 7.77
N ASP A 34 -1.62 -9.24 6.93
CA ASP A 34 -2.74 -8.33 7.17
C ASP A 34 -4.06 -9.10 7.32
N ASN A 35 -4.34 -10.01 6.39
CA ASN A 35 -5.51 -10.89 6.45
C ASN A 35 -5.52 -11.82 7.68
N MET A 36 -4.36 -12.15 8.25
CA MET A 36 -4.23 -12.91 9.48
C MET A 36 -4.37 -12.06 10.76
N GLY A 37 -4.45 -10.73 10.61
CA GLY A 37 -4.45 -9.78 11.73
C GLY A 37 -3.07 -9.57 12.37
N ASP A 38 -2.00 -10.11 11.79
CA ASP A 38 -0.62 -9.84 12.23
C ASP A 38 -0.14 -8.53 11.58
N TYR A 39 -0.70 -7.42 12.04
CA TYR A 39 -0.47 -6.10 11.46
C TYR A 39 0.99 -5.65 11.58
N SER A 40 1.72 -6.08 12.61
CA SER A 40 3.14 -5.76 12.77
C SER A 40 3.97 -6.39 11.65
N LYS A 41 3.76 -7.68 11.35
CA LYS A 41 4.44 -8.31 10.20
C LYS A 41 3.93 -7.77 8.87
N ALA A 42 2.64 -7.49 8.75
CA ALA A 42 2.10 -6.88 7.53
C ALA A 42 2.84 -5.58 7.19
N LEU A 43 3.00 -4.68 8.17
CA LEU A 43 3.74 -3.43 8.01
C LEU A 43 5.21 -3.67 7.67
N GLU A 44 5.90 -4.62 8.31
CA GLU A 44 7.31 -4.93 7.99
C GLU A 44 7.47 -5.29 6.50
N PHE A 45 6.60 -6.16 5.99
CA PHE A 45 6.64 -6.61 4.59
C PHE A 45 6.21 -5.51 3.61
N TYR A 46 5.16 -4.75 3.92
CA TYR A 46 4.69 -3.64 3.08
C TYR A 46 5.67 -2.46 3.05
N GLU A 47 6.33 -2.12 4.15
CA GLU A 47 7.34 -1.05 4.18
C GLU A 47 8.59 -1.45 3.39
N LYS A 48 9.00 -2.73 3.49
CA LYS A 48 10.10 -3.27 2.69
C LYS A 48 9.76 -3.26 1.20
N SER A 49 8.54 -3.66 0.84
CA SER A 49 8.08 -3.66 -0.55
C SER A 49 8.03 -2.25 -1.13
N LEU A 50 7.46 -1.28 -0.40
CA LEU A 50 7.39 0.12 -0.81
C LEU A 50 8.78 0.70 -1.06
N LYS A 51 9.74 0.47 -0.14
CA LYS A 51 11.12 0.98 -0.28
C LYS A 51 11.84 0.44 -1.52
N ILE A 52 11.55 -0.80 -1.93
CA ILE A 52 12.10 -1.38 -3.17
C ILE A 52 11.45 -0.68 -4.36
N LEU A 53 10.12 -0.55 -4.36
CA LEU A 53 9.37 0.03 -5.47
C LEU A 53 9.71 1.52 -5.70
N GLU A 54 9.90 2.30 -4.62
CA GLU A 54 10.32 3.70 -4.69
C GLU A 54 11.70 3.90 -5.35
N LYS A 55 12.58 2.90 -5.24
CA LYS A 55 13.87 2.91 -5.94
C LYS A 55 13.77 2.44 -7.38
N ALA A 56 12.75 1.65 -7.68
CA ALA A 56 12.55 1.03 -8.98
C ALA A 56 11.81 1.93 -9.97
N LEU A 57 10.90 2.77 -9.47
CA LEU A 57 9.96 3.55 -10.28
C LEU A 57 10.06 5.06 -10.02
N PRO A 58 9.67 5.90 -11.00
CA PRO A 58 9.47 7.32 -10.77
C PRO A 58 8.48 7.58 -9.63
N SER A 59 8.68 8.67 -8.88
CA SER A 59 7.90 8.99 -7.68
C SER A 59 6.41 9.26 -7.92
N ASN A 60 5.99 9.46 -9.17
CA ASN A 60 4.60 9.62 -9.58
C ASN A 60 4.05 8.39 -10.31
N HIS A 61 4.70 7.23 -10.24
CA HIS A 61 4.20 6.03 -10.89
C HIS A 61 2.95 5.51 -10.16
N PRO A 62 1.80 5.28 -10.83
CA PRO A 62 0.54 4.87 -10.20
C PRO A 62 0.66 3.65 -9.28
N HIS A 63 1.50 2.68 -9.62
CA HIS A 63 1.73 1.50 -8.77
C HIS A 63 2.21 1.83 -7.34
N LEU A 64 2.88 2.95 -7.13
CA LEU A 64 3.26 3.39 -5.78
C LEU A 64 2.02 3.66 -4.91
N ALA A 65 0.95 4.22 -5.50
CA ALA A 65 -0.29 4.52 -4.77
C ALA A 65 -0.91 3.25 -4.16
N THR A 66 -0.87 2.13 -4.87
CA THR A 66 -1.35 0.84 -4.35
C THR A 66 -0.57 0.40 -3.10
N PHE A 67 0.74 0.59 -3.07
CA PHE A 67 1.58 0.17 -1.95
C PHE A 67 1.37 1.08 -0.73
N TYR A 68 1.22 2.39 -0.96
CA TYR A 68 0.82 3.34 0.08
C TYR A 68 -0.57 3.00 0.65
N ASN A 69 -1.55 2.67 -0.21
CA ASN A 69 -2.90 2.26 0.20
C ASN A 69 -2.89 1.01 1.09
N ASN A 70 -2.03 0.03 0.81
CA ASN A 70 -1.93 -1.19 1.64
C ASN A 70 -1.45 -0.87 3.06
N ILE A 71 -0.40 -0.05 3.20
CA ILE A 71 0.10 0.39 4.50
C ILE A 71 -0.97 1.20 5.26
N ALA A 72 -1.66 2.11 4.56
CA ALA A 72 -2.76 2.88 5.12
C ALA A 72 -3.89 1.99 5.64
N GLY A 73 -4.25 0.94 4.87
CA GLY A 73 -5.24 -0.06 5.25
C GLY A 73 -4.89 -0.77 6.56
N VAL A 74 -3.63 -1.17 6.73
CA VAL A 74 -3.17 -1.78 7.99
C VAL A 74 -3.30 -0.80 9.16
N TYR A 75 -2.85 0.44 9.01
CA TYR A 75 -3.01 1.45 10.07
C TYR A 75 -4.47 1.74 10.39
N LYS A 76 -5.36 1.75 9.39
CA LYS A 76 -6.81 1.88 9.60
C LYS A 76 -7.35 0.69 10.41
N ASN A 77 -6.97 -0.54 10.06
CA ASN A 77 -7.39 -1.74 10.77
C ASN A 77 -6.90 -1.77 12.22
N MET A 78 -5.76 -1.12 12.51
CA MET A 78 -5.24 -0.92 13.88
C MET A 78 -5.92 0.23 14.63
N GLY A 79 -6.86 0.96 14.03
CA GLY A 79 -7.47 2.16 14.60
C GLY A 79 -6.55 3.39 14.62
N ASN A 80 -5.38 3.32 13.98
CA ASN A 80 -4.47 4.46 13.86
C ASN A 80 -4.84 5.32 12.65
N TYR A 81 -5.97 6.01 12.76
CA TYR A 81 -6.55 6.79 11.68
C TYR A 81 -5.66 7.94 11.20
N SER A 82 -4.89 8.57 12.09
CA SER A 82 -3.95 9.63 11.70
C SER A 82 -2.87 9.12 10.75
N LYS A 83 -2.27 7.96 11.02
CA LYS A 83 -1.32 7.35 10.09
C LYS A 83 -2.00 6.82 8.83
N ALA A 84 -3.20 6.26 8.95
CA ALA A 84 -3.95 5.82 7.78
C ALA A 84 -4.18 6.97 6.79
N LEU A 85 -4.63 8.13 7.27
CA LEU A 85 -4.82 9.34 6.46
C LEU A 85 -3.50 9.79 5.82
N GLU A 86 -2.40 9.83 6.57
CA GLU A 86 -1.09 10.23 6.03
C GLU A 86 -0.69 9.39 4.80
N PHE A 87 -0.89 8.07 4.85
CA PHE A 87 -0.53 7.18 3.75
C PHE A 87 -1.58 7.21 2.62
N TYR A 88 -2.88 7.28 2.92
CA TYR A 88 -3.92 7.43 1.89
C TYR A 88 -3.79 8.75 1.12
N GLU A 89 -3.47 9.86 1.78
CA GLU A 89 -3.24 11.16 1.12
C GLU A 89 -2.00 11.13 0.21
N LYS A 90 -0.94 10.40 0.59
CA LYS A 90 0.22 10.17 -0.28
C LYS A 90 -0.16 9.38 -1.54
N ALA A 91 -0.98 8.34 -1.39
CA ALA A 91 -1.49 7.56 -2.52
C ALA A 91 -2.35 8.42 -3.46
N LEU A 92 -3.32 9.16 -2.90
CA LEU A 92 -4.18 10.08 -3.66
C LEU A 92 -3.35 11.09 -4.46
N LYS A 93 -2.33 11.70 -3.84
CA LYS A 93 -1.46 12.68 -4.52
C LYS A 93 -0.66 12.08 -5.68
N ILE A 94 -0.34 10.79 -5.63
CA ILE A 94 0.31 10.09 -6.75
C ILE A 94 -0.71 9.90 -7.87
N ASP A 95 -1.90 9.39 -7.54
CA ASP A 95 -2.97 9.16 -8.50
C ASP A 95 -3.42 10.45 -9.19
N GLU A 96 -3.61 11.55 -8.45
CA GLU A 96 -3.98 12.87 -9.00
C GLU A 96 -2.95 13.42 -10.01
N LYS A 97 -1.67 13.05 -9.84
CA LYS A 97 -0.61 13.46 -10.76
C LYS A 97 -0.48 12.53 -11.97
N ALA A 98 -0.81 11.26 -11.80
CA ALA A 98 -0.51 10.23 -12.78
C ALA A 98 -1.71 9.90 -13.67
N LEU A 99 -2.92 10.17 -13.20
CA LEU A 99 -4.17 9.74 -13.81
C LEU A 99 -5.02 10.93 -14.29
N PRO A 100 -5.86 10.75 -15.33
CA PRO A 100 -6.84 11.75 -15.71
C PRO A 100 -7.85 12.04 -14.58
N PRO A 101 -8.42 13.26 -14.50
CA PRO A 101 -9.32 13.66 -13.41
C PRO A 101 -10.55 12.76 -13.17
N ASN A 102 -10.99 11.99 -14.16
CA ASN A 102 -12.15 11.10 -14.09
C ASN A 102 -11.76 9.61 -14.00
N HIS A 103 -10.51 9.31 -13.63
CA HIS A 103 -10.05 7.93 -13.50
C HIS A 103 -10.71 7.24 -12.29
N PRO A 104 -11.23 6.01 -12.41
CA PRO A 104 -11.89 5.31 -11.30
C PRO A 104 -11.04 5.17 -10.03
N ASP A 105 -9.72 5.04 -10.17
CA ASP A 105 -8.81 4.92 -9.03
C ASP A 105 -8.80 6.19 -8.14
N LEU A 106 -9.08 7.37 -8.70
CA LEU A 106 -9.25 8.58 -7.88
C LEU A 106 -10.46 8.44 -6.96
N ALA A 107 -11.58 7.90 -7.45
CA ALA A 107 -12.75 7.64 -6.63
C ALA A 107 -12.45 6.59 -5.54
N TYR A 108 -11.66 5.56 -5.86
CA TYR A 108 -11.20 4.59 -4.87
C TYR A 108 -10.35 5.26 -3.76
N SER A 109 -9.42 6.13 -4.14
CA SER A 109 -8.57 6.87 -3.20
C SER A 109 -9.37 7.83 -2.30
N TYR A 110 -10.36 8.55 -2.84
CA TYR A 110 -11.27 9.37 -2.03
C TYR A 110 -12.14 8.51 -1.08
N ASN A 111 -12.69 7.40 -1.55
CA ASN A 111 -13.49 6.50 -0.71
C ASN A 111 -12.68 5.93 0.46
N ASN A 112 -11.39 5.63 0.26
CA ASN A 112 -10.52 5.18 1.35
C ASN A 112 -10.36 6.25 2.43
N ILE A 113 -10.15 7.51 2.04
CA ILE A 113 -10.03 8.65 2.97
C ILE A 113 -11.36 8.90 3.68
N GLY A 114 -12.47 8.92 2.94
CA GLY A 114 -13.82 9.09 3.50
C GLY A 114 -14.16 7.99 4.51
N GLY A 115 -13.81 6.74 4.20
CA GLY A 115 -13.98 5.61 5.12
C GLY A 115 -13.13 5.73 6.40
N VAL A 116 -12.00 6.44 6.38
CA VAL A 116 -11.25 6.73 7.61
C VAL A 116 -11.96 7.80 8.44
N TYR A 117 -12.47 8.86 7.82
CA TYR A 117 -13.25 9.89 8.52
C TYR A 117 -14.56 9.35 9.09
N ASP A 118 -15.24 8.45 8.38
CA ASP A 118 -16.43 7.73 8.86
C ASP A 118 -16.11 6.92 10.13
N ASN A 119 -15.02 6.17 10.14
CA ASN A 119 -14.54 5.45 11.32
C ASN A 119 -14.16 6.37 12.50
N MET A 120 -13.79 7.62 12.23
CA MET A 120 -13.55 8.65 13.25
C MET A 120 -14.83 9.35 13.72
N GLY A 121 -15.97 9.14 13.06
CA GLY A 121 -17.23 9.85 13.30
C GLY A 121 -17.26 11.27 12.75
N ASP A 122 -16.31 11.67 11.90
CA ASP A 122 -16.32 12.97 11.21
C ASP A 122 -17.09 12.86 9.88
N TYR A 123 -18.41 12.71 9.99
CA TYR A 123 -19.31 12.56 8.83
C TYR A 123 -19.32 13.76 7.88
N SER A 124 -18.74 14.90 8.29
CA SER A 124 -18.63 16.07 7.43
C SER A 124 -17.50 15.94 6.40
N LYS A 125 -16.50 15.11 6.70
CA LYS A 125 -15.35 14.82 5.85
C LYS A 125 -15.37 13.42 5.22
N ALA A 126 -16.26 12.55 5.70
CA ALA A 126 -16.52 11.24 5.11
C ALA A 126 -17.16 11.38 3.72
#